data_AF-A0A8H4QZS1-F1
#
_entry.id   AF-A0A8H4QZS1-F1
#
_cell.length_a   1.000
_cell.length_b   1.000
_cell.length_c   1.000
_cell.angle_alpha   90.00
_cell.angle_beta   90.00
_cell.angle_gamma   90.00
#
_symmetry.space_group_name_H-M   'P 1'
#
loop_
_entity.id
_entity.type
_entity.pdbx_description
1 polymer ?
#
loop_
_entity_poly.entity_id
_entity_poly.type
_entity_poly.pdbx_seq_one_letter_code
_entity_poly.pdbx_strand_id
1 'polypeptide(L)'
;MSSLHGEAWTFDSVPHVVPSHPRRQHLLSWPSFHISLVFIPTLSIFLSPLTARLGFLIMSPKSAIPDFYYFCFGAYEPFLTLVGFLGALADPLTAHNSQAPWVTDVQPYRTLPTATLVTILQLAHVCALLGLVNLFVLHSVRKHLKDKPALQEKIVFALLTPLLGGDIFHLWLTLWALGDQRWNFRDWRPMLWTTVILGVSLMIPRICWHLGIGRYVESRDATSFRHAFDDPANKDDSKASR
;
A
#
# COMPACT_ATOMS: atom_id res chain seq x y z
N MET A 1 -6.46 -4.84 -58.18
CA MET A 1 -7.45 -3.77 -57.93
C MET A 1 -8.63 -4.43 -57.23
N SER A 2 -8.60 -4.50 -55.91
CA SER A 2 -9.60 -5.18 -55.10
C SER A 2 -10.09 -4.19 -54.05
N SER A 3 -11.38 -3.87 -54.15
CA SER A 3 -12.07 -2.84 -53.38
C SER A 3 -12.13 -3.20 -51.90
N LEU A 4 -11.62 -2.31 -51.03
CA LEU A 4 -11.83 -2.35 -49.59
C LEU A 4 -13.20 -1.72 -49.30
N HIS A 5 -14.21 -2.56 -49.07
CA HIS A 5 -15.48 -2.11 -48.49
C HIS A 5 -15.30 -1.90 -46.98
N GLY A 6 -15.39 -0.64 -46.56
CA GLY A 6 -15.52 -0.27 -45.15
C GLY A 6 -16.92 -0.58 -44.66
N GLU A 7 -17.02 -1.51 -43.69
CA GLU A 7 -18.22 -1.70 -42.90
C GLU A 7 -18.35 -0.53 -41.92
N ALA A 8 -19.32 0.33 -42.19
CA ALA A 8 -19.80 1.32 -41.25
C ALA A 8 -20.51 0.59 -40.11
N TRP A 9 -19.99 0.73 -38.89
CA TRP A 9 -20.66 0.30 -37.67
C TRP A 9 -21.90 1.17 -37.46
N THR A 10 -23.04 0.74 -38.01
CA THR A 10 -24.34 1.30 -37.65
C THR A 10 -24.66 0.83 -36.24
N PHE A 11 -24.74 1.79 -35.30
CA PHE A 11 -25.29 1.58 -33.98
C PHE A 11 -26.77 1.22 -34.14
N ASP A 12 -27.05 -0.07 -34.30
CA ASP A 12 -28.39 -0.59 -34.23
C ASP A 12 -28.97 -0.31 -32.84
N SER A 13 -30.17 0.26 -32.90
CA SER A 13 -31.10 0.54 -31.81
C SER A 13 -30.96 -0.43 -30.63
N VAL A 14 -30.57 0.13 -29.49
CA VAL A 14 -30.60 -0.53 -28.18
C VAL A 14 -32.02 -1.05 -27.93
N PRO A 15 -32.23 -2.36 -27.73
CA PRO A 15 -33.55 -2.89 -27.42
C PRO A 15 -34.04 -2.27 -26.11
N HIS A 16 -35.31 -1.84 -26.10
CA HIS A 16 -36.02 -1.43 -24.91
C HIS A 16 -35.97 -2.57 -23.88
N VAL A 17 -35.09 -2.44 -22.90
CA VAL A 17 -35.02 -3.35 -21.76
C VAL A 17 -36.29 -3.15 -20.93
N VAL A 18 -37.18 -4.14 -20.99
CA VAL A 18 -38.36 -4.25 -20.13
C VAL A 18 -37.89 -4.26 -18.67
N PRO A 19 -38.49 -3.46 -17.77
CA PRO A 19 -38.09 -3.45 -16.36
C PRO A 19 -38.42 -4.80 -15.72
N SER A 20 -37.42 -5.66 -15.58
CA SER A 20 -37.54 -6.88 -14.79
C SER A 20 -37.78 -6.50 -13.34
N HIS A 21 -38.83 -7.09 -12.74
CA HIS A 21 -39.24 -6.88 -11.36
C HIS A 21 -38.06 -6.72 -10.38
N PRO A 22 -38.15 -5.79 -9.41
CA PRO A 22 -37.15 -5.66 -8.36
C PRO A 22 -37.12 -6.96 -7.56
N ARG A 23 -36.10 -7.78 -7.80
CA ARG A 23 -35.75 -8.91 -6.94
C ARG A 23 -35.47 -8.31 -5.57
N ARG A 24 -36.40 -8.49 -4.61
CA ARG A 24 -36.22 -8.11 -3.21
C ARG A 24 -34.92 -8.75 -2.71
N GLN A 25 -33.85 -7.97 -2.72
CA GLN A 25 -32.70 -8.27 -1.89
C GLN A 25 -33.20 -8.07 -0.46
N HIS A 26 -33.50 -9.18 0.22
CA HIS A 26 -33.63 -9.20 1.66
C HIS A 26 -32.27 -8.80 2.21
N LEU A 27 -32.06 -7.48 2.31
CA LEU A 27 -30.99 -6.88 3.07
C LEU A 27 -31.17 -7.40 4.50
N LEU A 28 -30.33 -8.36 4.88
CA LEU A 28 -30.05 -8.63 6.28
C LEU A 28 -29.71 -7.27 6.90
N SER A 29 -30.66 -6.74 7.67
CA SER A 29 -30.45 -5.57 8.51
C SER A 29 -29.48 -6.00 9.61
N TRP A 30 -28.19 -5.98 9.30
CA TRP A 30 -27.18 -6.07 10.33
C TRP A 30 -27.35 -4.86 11.24
N PRO A 31 -27.28 -5.04 12.58
CA PRO A 31 -27.28 -3.90 13.48
C PRO A 31 -26.15 -2.98 13.04
N SER A 32 -26.43 -1.69 12.94
CA SER A 32 -25.48 -0.65 12.55
C SER A 32 -24.18 -0.87 13.31
N PHE A 33 -23.23 -1.55 12.68
CA PHE A 33 -21.87 -1.61 13.16
C PHE A 33 -21.37 -0.18 12.98
N HIS A 34 -21.52 0.60 14.04
CA HIS A 34 -20.62 1.71 14.29
C HIS A 34 -19.24 1.08 14.39
N ILE A 35 -18.63 0.83 13.23
CA ILE A 35 -17.20 0.96 13.07
C ILE A 35 -16.98 2.45 13.35
N SER A 36 -16.99 2.81 14.63
CA SER A 36 -16.21 3.91 15.13
C SER A 36 -14.83 3.59 14.60
N LEU A 37 -14.52 4.18 13.45
CA LEU A 37 -13.21 4.23 12.83
C LEU A 37 -12.27 4.32 14.01
N VAL A 38 -11.64 3.19 14.32
CA VAL A 38 -10.78 3.09 15.48
C VAL A 38 -9.80 4.20 15.22
N PHE A 39 -9.91 5.26 16.03
CA PHE A 39 -9.01 6.38 16.00
C PHE A 39 -7.74 5.78 16.58
N ILE A 40 -7.02 5.03 15.74
CA ILE A 40 -5.79 4.36 16.14
C ILE A 40 -4.90 5.54 16.54
N PRO A 41 -4.45 5.63 17.80
CA PRO A 41 -3.51 6.65 18.23
C PRO A 41 -2.13 6.27 17.69
N THR A 42 -1.99 6.16 16.36
CA THR A 42 -0.77 5.73 15.67
C THR A 42 0.23 6.85 15.53
N LEU A 43 -0.16 8.11 15.73
CA LEU A 43 0.76 9.24 15.54
C LEU A 43 1.89 9.27 16.60
N SER A 44 1.66 8.73 17.79
CA SER A 44 2.70 8.66 18.84
C SER A 44 3.74 7.57 18.62
N ILE A 45 3.46 6.55 17.79
CA ILE A 45 4.40 5.46 17.50
C ILE A 45 5.41 5.87 16.41
N PHE A 46 5.04 6.79 15.51
CA PHE A 46 5.90 7.23 14.41
C PHE A 46 6.88 8.36 14.77
N LEU A 47 6.68 9.08 15.88
CA LEU A 47 7.59 10.12 16.34
C LEU A 47 8.72 9.62 17.24
N SER A 48 8.75 8.33 17.58
CA SER A 48 9.74 7.75 18.49
C SER A 48 11.06 7.22 17.88
N PRO A 49 11.35 7.21 16.55
CA PRO A 49 12.64 6.72 16.07
C PRO A 49 13.76 7.78 16.16
N LEU A 50 13.48 9.02 16.54
CA LEU A 50 14.52 10.06 16.65
C LEU A 50 15.32 10.00 17.97
N THR A 51 14.81 9.33 19.01
CA THR A 51 15.48 9.20 20.32
C THR A 51 16.28 7.90 20.49
N ALA A 52 16.18 6.94 19.57
CA ALA A 52 16.98 5.71 19.59
C ALA A 52 18.41 5.91 19.04
N ARG A 53 18.99 7.12 19.18
CA ARG A 53 20.24 7.53 18.52
C ARG A 53 21.46 7.69 19.43
N LEU A 54 21.47 7.10 20.63
CA LEU A 54 22.67 7.14 21.49
C LEU A 54 23.17 5.81 22.07
N GLY A 55 22.56 4.67 21.75
CA GLY A 55 22.93 3.38 22.36
C GLY A 55 23.00 2.17 21.42
N PHE A 56 22.90 2.35 20.10
CA PHE A 56 23.09 1.23 19.17
C PHE A 56 24.59 1.04 18.93
N LEU A 57 25.20 0.23 19.80
CA LEU A 57 26.45 -0.47 19.49
C LEU A 57 26.36 -1.01 18.06
N ILE A 58 27.40 -0.74 17.29
CA ILE A 58 27.59 -1.05 15.87
C ILE A 58 27.55 -2.56 15.67
N MET A 59 26.37 -3.17 15.71
CA MET A 59 26.15 -4.48 15.11
C MET A 59 25.72 -4.22 13.68
N SER A 60 26.61 -4.57 12.75
CA SER A 60 26.32 -4.53 11.32
C SER A 60 24.97 -5.22 11.07
N PRO A 61 24.01 -4.54 10.42
CA PRO A 61 22.68 -5.10 10.25
C PRO A 61 22.79 -6.43 9.51
N LYS A 62 22.38 -7.53 10.16
CA LYS A 62 22.47 -8.89 9.62
C LYS A 62 21.42 -9.19 8.53
N SER A 63 20.58 -8.22 8.18
CA SER A 63 19.43 -8.39 7.29
C SER A 63 19.22 -7.14 6.45
N ALA A 64 18.88 -7.31 5.17
CA ALA A 64 18.44 -6.21 4.32
C ALA A 64 17.04 -5.68 4.71
N ILE A 65 16.30 -6.46 5.52
CA ILE A 65 14.98 -6.11 6.04
C ILE A 65 15.05 -5.99 7.57
N PRO A 66 15.33 -4.80 8.11
CA PRO A 66 15.21 -4.51 9.54
C PRO A 66 13.80 -4.76 10.08
N ASP A 67 13.68 -4.96 11.40
CA ASP A 67 12.42 -5.27 12.07
C ASP A 67 11.34 -4.21 11.86
N PHE A 68 11.71 -2.93 11.87
CA PHE A 68 10.79 -1.84 11.61
C PHE A 68 10.12 -1.96 10.22
N TYR A 69 10.91 -2.15 9.16
CA TYR A 69 10.37 -2.29 7.80
C TYR A 69 9.57 -3.58 7.63
N TYR A 70 10.00 -4.67 8.28
CA TYR A 70 9.24 -5.91 8.28
C TYR A 70 7.89 -5.76 8.98
N PHE A 71 7.82 -5.02 10.09
CA PHE A 71 6.55 -4.71 10.75
C PHE A 71 5.65 -3.85 9.86
N CYS A 72 6.17 -2.76 9.29
CA CYS A 72 5.40 -1.86 8.43
C CYS A 72 4.78 -2.59 7.22
N PHE A 73 5.60 -3.30 6.44
CA PHE A 73 5.15 -3.89 5.16
C PHE A 73 4.68 -5.34 5.29
N GLY A 74 5.17 -6.06 6.29
CA GLY A 74 4.85 -7.47 6.52
C GLY A 74 3.72 -7.70 7.53
N ALA A 75 3.31 -6.71 8.32
CA ALA A 75 2.20 -6.87 9.26
C ALA A 75 1.17 -5.73 9.16
N TYR A 76 1.62 -4.48 9.32
CA TYR A 76 0.73 -3.32 9.34
C TYR A 76 -0.01 -3.11 8.01
N GLU A 77 0.70 -3.12 6.87
CA GLU A 77 0.08 -2.99 5.54
C GLU A 77 -0.92 -4.13 5.20
N PRO A 78 -0.58 -5.43 5.34
CA PRO A 78 -1.52 -6.53 5.13
C PRO A 78 -2.76 -6.40 6.02
N PHE A 79 -2.59 -5.96 7.26
CA PHE A 79 -3.70 -5.73 8.17
C PHE A 79 -4.61 -4.60 7.67
N LEU A 80 -4.06 -3.44 7.29
CA LEU A 80 -4.84 -2.32 6.77
C LEU A 80 -5.62 -2.68 5.50
N THR A 81 -4.96 -3.36 4.56
CA THR A 81 -5.59 -3.76 3.29
C THR A 81 -6.70 -4.80 3.51
N LEU A 82 -6.49 -5.74 4.44
CA LEU A 82 -7.53 -6.71 4.82
C LEU A 82 -8.73 -6.05 5.51
N VAL A 83 -8.48 -5.12 6.44
CA VAL A 83 -9.55 -4.35 7.09
C VAL A 83 -10.33 -3.51 6.07
N GLY A 84 -9.64 -2.86 5.13
CA GLY A 84 -10.27 -2.12 4.05
C GLY A 84 -11.16 -3.00 3.18
N PHE A 85 -10.70 -4.21 2.85
CA PHE A 85 -11.49 -5.20 2.12
C PHE A 85 -12.74 -5.66 2.88
N LEU A 86 -12.59 -6.02 4.16
CA LEU A 86 -13.71 -6.42 5.01
C LEU A 86 -14.73 -5.28 5.17
N GLY A 87 -14.27 -4.04 5.28
CA GLY A 87 -15.13 -2.86 5.31
C GLY A 87 -15.95 -2.68 4.02
N ALA A 88 -15.30 -2.83 2.87
CA ALA A 88 -15.98 -2.75 1.56
C ALA A 88 -16.95 -3.91 1.32
N LEU A 89 -16.68 -5.10 1.84
CA LEU A 89 -17.62 -6.23 1.81
C LEU A 89 -18.84 -5.99 2.70
N ALA A 90 -18.64 -5.41 3.89
CA ALA A 90 -19.70 -5.16 4.85
C ALA A 90 -20.65 -4.06 4.39
N ASP A 91 -20.13 -2.96 3.85
CA ASP A 91 -20.92 -1.85 3.31
C ASP A 91 -20.29 -1.25 2.05
N PRO A 92 -20.54 -1.86 0.87
CA PRO A 92 -19.98 -1.38 -0.39
C PRO A 92 -20.57 -0.02 -0.80
N LEU A 93 -21.79 0.32 -0.36
CA LEU A 93 -22.45 1.59 -0.67
C LEU A 93 -21.74 2.75 0.05
N THR A 94 -21.47 2.59 1.34
CA THR A 94 -20.71 3.58 2.10
C THR A 94 -19.26 3.63 1.62
N ALA A 95 -18.63 2.50 1.31
CA ALA A 95 -17.30 2.46 0.73
C ALA A 95 -17.25 3.27 -0.59
N HIS A 96 -18.22 3.11 -1.48
CA HIS A 96 -18.36 3.92 -2.71
C HIS A 96 -18.52 5.41 -2.41
N ASN A 97 -19.55 5.74 -1.63
CA ASN A 97 -19.99 7.11 -1.43
C ASN A 97 -18.99 7.94 -0.60
N SER A 98 -18.01 7.29 0.01
CA SER A 98 -16.96 7.93 0.80
C SER A 98 -15.63 8.13 0.05
N GLN A 99 -15.47 7.61 -1.18
CA GLN A 99 -14.22 7.73 -1.95
C GLN A 99 -13.88 9.17 -2.36
N ALA A 100 -14.89 10.01 -2.60
CA ALA A 100 -14.70 11.41 -2.95
C ALA A 100 -15.83 12.27 -2.37
N PRO A 101 -15.58 13.57 -2.11
CA PRO A 101 -16.66 14.51 -1.86
C PRO A 101 -17.51 14.63 -3.12
N TRP A 102 -18.78 14.26 -3.02
CA TRP A 102 -19.76 14.51 -4.07
C TRP A 102 -19.95 16.01 -4.22
N VAL A 103 -19.91 16.51 -5.46
CA VAL A 103 -20.27 17.90 -5.77
C VAL A 103 -21.64 18.20 -5.17
N THR A 104 -21.86 19.40 -4.66
CA THR A 104 -23.09 19.76 -3.92
C THR A 104 -24.38 19.41 -4.67
N ASP A 105 -24.33 19.40 -6.00
CA ASP A 105 -25.46 19.15 -6.88
C ASP A 105 -25.69 17.65 -7.19
N VAL A 106 -24.76 16.76 -6.81
CA VAL A 106 -24.84 15.32 -7.05
C VAL A 106 -25.18 14.60 -5.75
N GLN A 107 -26.38 14.03 -5.69
CA GLN A 107 -26.80 13.23 -4.55
C GLN A 107 -26.04 11.89 -4.51
N PRO A 108 -25.56 11.44 -3.34
CA PRO A 108 -24.99 10.12 -3.19
C PRO A 108 -25.96 9.02 -3.64
N TYR A 109 -25.41 7.93 -4.20
CA TYR A 109 -26.24 6.79 -4.58
C TYR A 109 -26.94 6.22 -3.35
N ARG A 110 -28.21 5.82 -3.51
CA ARG A 110 -28.95 5.01 -2.53
C ARG A 110 -28.78 3.52 -2.78
N THR A 111 -28.56 3.15 -4.03
CA THR A 111 -28.30 1.79 -4.49
C THR A 111 -27.24 1.85 -5.57
N LEU A 112 -26.22 0.99 -5.48
CA LEU A 112 -25.17 0.93 -6.49
C LEU A 112 -25.67 0.18 -7.73
N PRO A 113 -25.43 0.69 -8.94
CA PRO A 113 -25.51 -0.12 -10.14
C PRO A 113 -24.64 -1.37 -10.00
N THR A 114 -25.07 -2.51 -10.56
CA THR A 114 -24.35 -3.80 -10.42
C THR A 114 -22.90 -3.71 -10.87
N ALA A 115 -22.62 -2.98 -11.95
CA ALA A 115 -21.26 -2.76 -12.44
C ALA A 115 -20.39 -2.07 -11.39
N THR A 116 -20.86 -0.96 -10.80
CA THR A 116 -20.17 -0.22 -9.74
C THR A 116 -19.92 -1.07 -8.51
N LEU A 117 -20.92 -1.85 -8.08
CA LEU A 117 -20.79 -2.77 -6.95
C LEU A 117 -19.66 -3.79 -7.18
N VAL A 118 -19.65 -4.44 -8.35
CA VAL A 118 -18.62 -5.41 -8.71
C VAL A 118 -17.24 -4.74 -8.75
N THR A 119 -17.12 -3.56 -9.35
CA THR A 119 -15.86 -2.83 -9.43
C THR A 119 -15.28 -2.50 -8.06
N ILE A 120 -16.10 -2.04 -7.10
CA ILE A 120 -15.62 -1.72 -5.74
C ILE A 120 -15.13 -2.96 -5.00
N LEU A 121 -15.89 -4.05 -5.09
CA LEU A 121 -15.53 -5.30 -4.42
C LEU A 121 -14.26 -5.91 -5.02
N GLN A 122 -14.10 -5.83 -6.36
CA GLN A 122 -12.89 -6.26 -7.04
C GLN A 122 -11.69 -5.40 -6.66
N LEU A 123 -11.85 -4.07 -6.61
CA LEU A 123 -10.80 -3.16 -6.18
C LEU A 123 -10.35 -3.48 -4.74
N ALA A 124 -11.31 -3.61 -3.82
CA ALA A 124 -11.03 -3.92 -2.43
C ALA A 124 -10.33 -5.29 -2.26
N HIS A 125 -10.77 -6.29 -3.03
CA HIS A 125 -10.14 -7.60 -3.06
C HIS A 125 -8.69 -7.55 -3.56
N VAL A 126 -8.42 -6.82 -4.65
CA VAL A 126 -7.06 -6.66 -5.18
C VAL A 126 -6.15 -5.96 -4.16
N CYS A 127 -6.65 -4.95 -3.43
CA CYS A 127 -5.89 -4.32 -2.35
C CYS A 127 -5.49 -5.32 -1.25
N ALA A 128 -6.43 -6.14 -0.76
CA ALA A 128 -6.13 -7.18 0.22
C ALA A 128 -5.15 -8.23 -0.31
N LEU A 129 -5.29 -8.63 -1.58
CA LEU A 129 -4.38 -9.56 -2.22
C LEU A 129 -2.95 -9.00 -2.27
N LEU A 130 -2.76 -7.73 -2.63
CA LEU A 130 -1.45 -7.08 -2.62
C LEU A 130 -0.82 -7.06 -1.22
N GLY A 131 -1.61 -6.78 -0.18
CA GLY A 131 -1.15 -6.88 1.21
C GLY A 131 -0.69 -8.29 1.59
N LEU A 132 -1.44 -9.33 1.21
CA LEU A 132 -1.05 -10.71 1.45
C LEU A 132 0.21 -11.11 0.67
N VAL A 133 0.35 -10.65 -0.58
CA VAL A 133 1.57 -10.85 -1.37
C VAL A 133 2.78 -10.25 -0.64
N ASN A 134 2.66 -9.03 -0.11
CA ASN A 134 3.73 -8.42 0.68
C ASN A 134 4.09 -9.26 1.91
N LEU A 135 3.10 -9.68 2.70
CA LEU A 135 3.32 -10.55 3.86
C LEU A 135 4.10 -11.81 3.48
N PHE A 136 3.63 -12.56 2.47
CA PHE A 136 4.25 -13.83 2.11
C PHE A 136 5.63 -13.67 1.48
N VAL A 137 5.81 -12.70 0.58
CA VAL A 137 7.11 -12.45 -0.06
C VAL A 137 8.13 -11.99 0.97
N LEU A 138 7.80 -11.01 1.82
CA LEU A 138 8.72 -10.53 2.85
C LEU A 138 9.04 -11.60 3.89
N HIS A 139 8.05 -12.41 4.27
CA HIS A 139 8.27 -13.55 5.16
C HIS A 139 9.26 -14.55 4.55
N SER A 140 9.03 -14.94 3.29
CA SER A 140 9.90 -15.89 2.59
C SER A 140 11.32 -15.34 2.40
N VAL A 141 11.47 -14.08 2.00
CA VAL A 141 12.79 -13.44 1.84
C VAL A 141 13.53 -13.40 3.17
N ARG A 142 12.87 -12.99 4.25
CA ARG A 142 13.48 -12.91 5.58
C ARG A 142 13.88 -14.30 6.11
N LYS A 143 13.04 -15.31 5.90
CA LYS A 143 13.25 -16.67 6.41
C LYS A 143 14.30 -17.45 5.61
N HIS A 144 14.24 -17.39 4.28
CA HIS A 144 15.03 -18.27 3.40
C HIS A 144 16.27 -17.62 2.80
N LEU A 145 16.38 -16.29 2.82
CA LEU A 145 17.52 -15.56 2.22
C LEU A 145 18.34 -14.77 3.25
N LYS A 146 18.24 -15.12 4.54
CA LYS A 146 18.97 -14.45 5.64
C LYS A 146 20.47 -14.31 5.39
N ASP A 147 21.08 -15.29 4.72
CA ASP A 147 22.52 -15.34 4.44
C ASP A 147 22.91 -14.64 3.12
N LYS A 148 21.93 -14.08 2.39
CA LYS A 148 22.10 -13.46 1.07
C LYS A 148 21.48 -12.06 1.02
N PRO A 149 22.00 -11.07 1.79
CA PRO A 149 21.41 -9.74 1.93
C PRO A 149 21.27 -9.00 0.58
N ALA A 150 22.25 -9.11 -0.32
CA ALA A 150 22.17 -8.51 -1.66
C ALA A 150 20.99 -9.05 -2.48
N LEU A 151 20.64 -10.34 -2.32
CA LEU A 151 19.49 -10.93 -3.00
C LEU A 151 18.17 -10.51 -2.33
N GLN A 152 18.15 -10.41 -1.00
CA GLN A 152 17.00 -9.87 -0.27
C GLN A 152 16.68 -8.46 -0.75
N GLU A 153 17.69 -7.58 -0.80
CA GLU A 153 17.53 -6.19 -1.24
C GLU A 153 16.92 -6.12 -2.65
N LYS A 154 17.40 -6.91 -3.60
CA LYS A 154 16.86 -6.93 -4.98
C LYS A 154 15.39 -7.35 -5.03
N ILE A 155 15.01 -8.39 -4.31
CA ILE A 155 13.62 -8.88 -4.30
C ILE A 155 12.70 -7.87 -3.63
N VAL A 156 13.11 -7.32 -2.49
CA VAL A 156 12.32 -6.32 -1.75
C VAL A 156 12.24 -5.02 -2.55
N PHE A 157 13.29 -4.64 -3.28
CA PHE A 157 13.26 -3.49 -4.18
C PHE A 157 12.22 -3.69 -5.28
N ALA A 158 12.28 -4.84 -5.98
CA ALA A 158 11.32 -5.18 -7.02
C ALA A 158 9.87 -5.24 -6.50
N LEU A 159 9.68 -5.66 -5.25
CA LEU A 159 8.37 -5.66 -4.59
C LEU A 159 7.90 -4.23 -4.22
N LEU A 160 8.73 -3.45 -3.52
CA LEU A 160 8.30 -2.17 -2.96
C LEU A 160 8.25 -1.03 -3.98
N THR A 161 8.98 -1.10 -5.10
CA THR A 161 8.98 -0.08 -6.15
C THR A 161 7.59 0.14 -6.78
N PRO A 162 6.90 -0.88 -7.33
CA PRO A 162 5.56 -0.68 -7.90
C PRO A 162 4.55 -0.23 -6.84
N LEU A 163 4.71 -0.66 -5.59
CA LEU A 163 3.82 -0.25 -4.51
C LEU A 163 4.04 1.21 -4.11
N LEU A 164 5.29 1.69 -4.09
CA LEU A 164 5.57 3.12 -3.90
C LEU A 164 4.98 3.95 -5.05
N GLY A 165 5.07 3.45 -6.29
CA GLY A 165 4.40 4.08 -7.43
C GLY A 165 2.87 4.12 -7.24
N GLY A 166 2.29 3.03 -6.74
CA GLY A 166 0.88 2.95 -6.36
C GLY A 166 0.48 3.97 -5.29
N ASP A 167 1.28 4.11 -4.22
CA ASP A 167 1.02 5.08 -3.15
C ASP A 167 1.00 6.52 -3.68
N ILE A 168 1.99 6.89 -4.51
CA ILE A 168 2.09 8.21 -5.13
C ILE A 168 0.89 8.46 -6.04
N PHE A 169 0.56 7.50 -6.91
CA PHE A 169 -0.54 7.63 -7.85
C PHE A 169 -1.89 7.70 -7.13
N HIS A 170 -2.08 6.90 -6.09
CA HIS A 170 -3.28 6.89 -5.27
C HIS A 170 -3.49 8.23 -4.55
N LEU A 171 -2.45 8.77 -3.92
CA LEU A 171 -2.50 10.08 -3.26
C LEU A 171 -2.75 11.20 -4.28
N TRP A 172 -2.07 11.15 -5.42
CA TRP A 172 -2.25 12.12 -6.49
C TRP A 172 -3.68 12.13 -7.05
N LEU A 173 -4.23 10.96 -7.39
CA LEU A 173 -5.61 10.82 -7.86
C LEU A 173 -6.62 11.28 -6.80
N THR A 174 -6.39 10.95 -5.54
CA THR A 174 -7.26 11.38 -4.42
C THR A 174 -7.30 12.91 -4.35
N LEU A 175 -6.14 13.58 -4.37
CA LEU A 175 -6.08 15.03 -4.33
C LEU A 175 -6.61 15.68 -5.62
N TRP A 176 -6.41 15.06 -6.78
CA TRP A 176 -6.95 15.51 -8.05
C TRP A 176 -8.48 15.46 -8.06
N ALA A 177 -9.07 14.36 -7.58
CA ALA A 177 -10.52 14.16 -7.51
C ALA A 177 -11.22 15.17 -6.59
N LEU A 178 -10.49 15.73 -5.61
CA LEU A 178 -11.01 16.77 -4.73
C LEU A 178 -11.18 18.16 -5.39
N GLY A 179 -10.56 18.39 -6.56
CA GLY A 179 -10.60 19.69 -7.22
C GLY A 179 -10.07 20.80 -6.29
N ASP A 180 -10.78 21.92 -6.21
CA ASP A 180 -10.36 23.09 -5.42
C ASP A 180 -10.40 22.85 -3.90
N GLN A 181 -11.14 21.83 -3.44
CA GLN A 181 -11.24 21.48 -2.01
C GLN A 181 -10.00 20.73 -1.49
N ARG A 182 -9.05 20.38 -2.36
CA ARG A 182 -7.84 19.62 -2.01
C ARG A 182 -6.93 20.31 -0.99
N TRP A 183 -7.09 21.63 -0.79
CA TRP A 183 -6.32 22.40 0.20
C TRP A 183 -7.15 22.86 1.41
N ASN A 184 -8.45 22.56 1.43
CA ASN A 184 -9.36 22.92 2.52
C ASN A 184 -9.43 21.80 3.56
N PHE A 185 -8.31 21.59 4.28
CA PHE A 185 -8.16 20.50 5.24
C PHE A 185 -9.23 20.46 6.34
N ARG A 186 -9.80 21.61 6.69
CA ARG A 186 -10.84 21.70 7.72
C ARG A 186 -12.13 20.98 7.33
N ASP A 187 -12.43 20.94 6.03
CA ASP A 187 -13.68 20.39 5.51
C ASP A 187 -13.52 18.95 4.99
N TRP A 188 -12.35 18.35 5.19
CA TRP A 188 -12.09 16.97 4.82
C TRP A 188 -12.92 16.00 5.67
N ARG A 189 -13.63 15.09 4.98
CA ARG A 189 -14.40 14.03 5.63
C ARG A 189 -13.47 13.01 6.32
N PRO A 190 -13.93 12.31 7.39
CA PRO A 190 -13.12 11.32 8.08
C PRO A 190 -12.48 10.26 7.16
N MET A 191 -13.22 9.77 6.14
CA MET A 191 -12.68 8.79 5.20
C MET A 191 -11.50 9.33 4.38
N LEU A 192 -11.55 10.60 3.97
CA LEU A 192 -10.46 11.24 3.24
C LEU A 192 -9.23 11.40 4.14
N TRP A 193 -9.44 11.85 5.39
CA TRP A 193 -8.37 11.90 6.39
C TRP A 193 -7.71 10.53 6.57
N THR A 194 -8.51 9.48 6.74
CA THR A 194 -8.00 8.10 6.86
C THR A 194 -7.19 7.70 5.62
N THR A 195 -7.70 7.95 4.42
CA THR A 195 -7.01 7.60 3.16
C THR A 195 -5.67 8.32 3.04
N VAL A 196 -5.62 9.62 3.29
CA VAL A 196 -4.39 10.41 3.20
C VAL A 196 -3.39 10.01 4.28
N ILE A 197 -3.82 9.89 5.54
CA ILE A 197 -2.94 9.55 6.66
C ILE A 197 -2.37 8.14 6.49
N LEU A 198 -3.20 7.15 6.15
CA LEU A 198 -2.75 5.78 5.95
C LEU A 198 -1.88 5.62 4.69
N GLY A 199 -2.21 6.34 3.61
CA GLY A 199 -1.38 6.38 2.41
C GLY A 199 0.01 6.94 2.72
N VAL A 200 0.08 8.07 3.43
CA VAL A 200 1.35 8.68 3.84
C VAL A 200 2.11 7.82 4.85
N SER A 201 1.43 7.15 5.78
CA SER A 201 2.07 6.29 6.79
C SER A 201 2.76 5.06 6.19
N LEU A 202 2.33 4.59 5.01
CA LEU A 202 3.01 3.55 4.25
C LEU A 202 4.03 4.11 3.26
N MET A 203 3.70 5.22 2.58
CA MET A 203 4.56 5.84 1.58
C MET A 203 5.89 6.33 2.18
N ILE A 204 5.88 6.97 3.35
CA ILE A 204 7.10 7.49 3.99
C ILE A 204 8.09 6.36 4.29
N PRO A 205 7.73 5.27 5.00
CA PRO A 205 8.61 4.12 5.17
C PRO A 205 9.12 3.56 3.84
N ARG A 206 8.30 3.50 2.77
CA ARG A 206 8.77 3.02 1.46
C ARG A 206 9.85 3.93 0.88
N ILE A 207 9.66 5.25 0.93
CA ILE A 207 10.67 6.21 0.47
C ILE A 207 11.95 6.04 1.29
N CYS A 208 11.85 6.01 2.62
CA CYS A 208 12.99 5.78 3.51
C CYS A 208 13.73 4.47 3.19
N TRP A 209 12.99 3.40 2.88
CA TRP A 209 13.57 2.12 2.50
C TRP A 209 14.34 2.21 1.18
N HIS A 210 13.79 2.87 0.15
CA HIS A 210 14.46 3.06 -1.14
C HIS A 210 15.70 3.94 -1.02
N LEU A 211 15.68 4.95 -0.14
CA LEU A 211 16.84 5.79 0.17
C LEU A 211 17.89 5.08 1.04
N GLY A 212 17.66 3.83 1.46
CA GLY A 212 18.60 3.07 2.28
C GLY A 212 18.73 3.57 3.71
N ILE A 213 17.72 4.29 4.22
CA ILE A 213 17.70 4.83 5.58
C ILE A 213 17.43 3.69 6.57
N GLY A 214 18.28 3.55 7.60
CA GLY A 214 18.06 2.58 8.68
C GLY A 214 18.19 1.10 8.28
N ARG A 215 18.84 0.78 7.16
CA ARG A 215 19.11 -0.59 6.71
C ARG A 215 20.49 -0.73 6.08
N TYR A 216 20.95 -1.98 5.94
CA TYR A 216 22.11 -2.33 5.13
C TYR A 216 21.81 -2.14 3.64
N VAL A 217 22.77 -1.57 2.91
CA VAL A 217 22.72 -1.35 1.46
C VAL A 217 24.02 -1.89 0.87
N GLU A 218 23.95 -2.92 0.03
CA GLU A 218 25.14 -3.60 -0.49
C GLU A 218 26.10 -2.61 -1.18
N SER A 219 25.57 -1.74 -2.05
CA SER A 219 26.39 -0.79 -2.82
C SER A 219 27.08 0.27 -1.96
N ARG A 220 26.51 0.63 -0.80
CA ARG A 220 27.05 1.65 0.12
C ARG A 220 27.99 1.03 1.16
N ASP A 221 27.61 -0.14 1.69
CA ASP A 221 28.21 -0.68 2.91
C ASP A 221 29.24 -1.79 2.63
N ALA A 222 29.22 -2.43 1.46
CA ALA A 222 30.15 -3.54 1.16
C ALA A 222 31.62 -3.09 1.01
N THR A 223 31.87 -1.85 0.56
CA THR A 223 33.22 -1.29 0.39
C THR A 223 33.94 -1.14 1.74
N SER A 224 33.23 -0.67 2.76
CA SER A 224 33.75 -0.54 4.13
C SER A 224 34.21 -1.89 4.69
N PHE A 225 33.49 -2.97 4.39
CA PHE A 225 33.86 -4.32 4.81
C PHE A 225 35.09 -4.86 4.09
N ARG A 226 35.18 -4.67 2.77
CA ARG A 226 36.35 -5.13 2.01
C ARG A 226 37.63 -4.44 2.47
N HIS A 227 37.58 -3.12 2.69
CA HIS A 227 38.73 -2.40 3.23
C HIS A 227 39.18 -2.90 4.60
N ALA A 228 38.24 -3.24 5.49
CA ALA A 228 38.59 -3.78 6.81
C ALA A 228 39.26 -5.17 6.75
N PHE A 229 38.97 -5.98 5.73
CA PHE A 229 39.60 -7.29 5.51
C PHE A 229 40.93 -7.21 4.75
N ASP A 230 41.04 -6.26 3.83
CA ASP A 230 42.23 -6.10 2.99
C ASP A 230 43.34 -5.25 3.65
N ASP A 231 43.05 -4.63 4.81
CA ASP A 231 44.02 -3.84 5.57
C ASP A 231 45.26 -4.69 5.90
N PRO A 232 46.45 -4.33 5.38
CA PRO A 232 47.67 -5.08 5.61
C PRO A 232 48.03 -5.17 7.10
N ALA A 233 47.60 -4.22 7.94
CA ALA A 233 47.82 -4.29 9.39
C ALA A 233 47.17 -5.52 10.04
N ASN A 234 46.08 -6.04 9.47
CA ASN A 234 45.38 -7.22 9.97
C ASN A 234 46.00 -8.54 9.45
N LYS A 235 46.85 -8.48 8.41
CA LYS A 235 47.48 -9.68 7.84
C LYS A 235 48.59 -10.23 8.72
N ASP A 236 49.25 -9.38 9.51
CA ASP A 236 50.39 -9.79 10.33
C ASP A 236 49.96 -10.59 11.58
N ASP A 237 48.81 -10.25 12.19
CA ASP A 237 48.24 -10.99 13.32
C ASP A 237 47.81 -12.42 12.93
N SER A 238 47.38 -12.62 11.68
CA SER A 238 46.98 -13.94 11.18
C SER A 238 48.16 -14.91 10.98
N LYS A 239 49.39 -14.39 10.82
CA LYS A 239 50.60 -15.21 10.68
C LYS A 239 51.21 -15.62 12.02
N ALA A 240 50.98 -14.84 13.09
CA ALA A 240 51.56 -15.10 14.40
C ALA A 240 50.85 -16.21 15.21
N SER A 241 49.69 -16.69 14.74
CA SER A 241 48.87 -17.72 15.42
C SER A 241 48.94 -19.12 14.80
N ARG A 242 49.87 -19.36 13.86
CA ARG A 242 50.19 -20.68 13.31
C ARG A 242 51.56 -21.13 13.74
#